data_AF-A0A8B7DS54-F1
#
_entry.id   AF-A0A8B7DS54-F1
#
_cell.length_a   1.000
_cell.length_b   1.000
_cell.length_c   1.000
_cell.angle_alpha   90.00
_cell.angle_beta   90.00
_cell.angle_gamma   90.00
#
_symmetry.space_group_name_H-M   'P 1'
#
loop_
_entity.id
_entity.type
_entity.pdbx_description
1 polymer ?
#
loop_
_entity_poly.entity_id
_entity_poly.type
_entity_poly.pdbx_seq_one_letter_code
_entity_poly.pdbx_strand_id
1 'polypeptide(L)'
;MGLWKIKAEIDGYSSTLEVEVKEYVLPQFQVTVKPPGFISKDMDEINTEVCAKYSYGKSVVGVMTAQVCRNKDYFNQQDYCLQVVKKIDGCATLKTSMKSLINIDEKTRWYYQTISFNAQVKEDATGISLNSSVETVSVENNPIKLLFEGSDVFKPGFPLTVKLLASYIDNTPVGSILVNISAGTTGYSSSDLLNGVFEVKGGFLNVLLPDIPFNAQSINLLATYERPKIVSSNETIWDRQSSASKTIEAWYSPSHSYLFIEKPKTAVKMQAYNICLLLYKLEYLYEIVFTKIKDNQMDVWCDSSKTKKT
;
A
#
# COMPACT_ATOMS: atom_id res chain seq x y z
N MET A 1 9.97 -8.56 40.19
CA MET A 1 9.54 -8.28 38.80
C MET A 1 8.79 -6.97 38.76
N GLY A 2 8.97 -6.15 37.73
CA GLY A 2 8.43 -4.80 37.64
C GLY A 2 9.06 -3.96 36.53
N LEU A 3 8.68 -2.70 36.42
CA LEU A 3 9.25 -1.72 35.47
C LEU A 3 10.56 -1.13 35.99
N TRP A 4 11.61 -1.20 35.18
CA TRP A 4 12.94 -0.66 35.44
C TRP A 4 13.22 0.51 34.49
N LYS A 5 13.99 1.49 34.95
CA LYS A 5 14.46 2.62 34.13
C LYS A 5 15.98 2.61 34.07
N ILE A 6 16.54 2.61 32.87
CA ILE A 6 17.97 2.74 32.60
C ILE A 6 18.20 4.14 32.06
N LYS A 7 18.92 5.00 32.79
CA LYS A 7 19.28 6.35 32.35
C LYS A 7 20.75 6.37 31.94
N ALA A 8 21.05 6.87 30.74
CA ALA A 8 22.40 7.18 30.27
C ALA A 8 22.55 8.69 30.15
N GLU A 9 23.68 9.24 30.59
CA GLU A 9 23.95 10.68 30.57
C GLU A 9 25.39 10.95 30.10
N ILE A 10 25.56 11.82 29.10
CA ILE A 10 26.85 12.24 28.53
C ILE A 10 26.77 13.74 28.26
N ASP A 11 27.73 14.51 28.78
CA ASP A 11 27.87 15.96 28.56
C ASP A 11 26.57 16.77 28.81
N GLY A 12 25.81 16.38 29.85
CA GLY A 12 24.53 17.02 30.21
C GLY A 12 23.32 16.59 29.37
N TYR A 13 23.52 15.76 28.34
CA TYR A 13 22.45 15.10 27.61
C TYR A 13 22.13 13.78 28.28
N SER A 14 20.85 13.53 28.58
CA SER A 14 20.43 12.23 29.12
C SER A 14 19.32 11.58 28.31
N SER A 15 19.39 10.26 28.21
CA SER A 15 18.38 9.40 27.59
C SER A 15 17.98 8.31 28.57
N THR A 16 16.70 7.95 28.61
CA THR A 16 16.17 6.94 29.53
C THR A 16 15.44 5.86 28.75
N LEU A 17 15.72 4.59 29.07
CA LEU A 17 15.07 3.40 28.53
C LEU A 17 14.28 2.71 29.64
N GLU A 18 13.01 2.43 29.41
CA GLU A 18 12.17 1.63 30.30
C GLU A 18 12.18 0.16 29.89
N VAL A 19 12.39 -0.75 30.86
CA VAL A 19 12.44 -2.20 30.65
C VAL A 19 11.55 -2.88 31.68
N GLU A 20 10.60 -3.69 31.24
CA GLU A 20 9.76 -4.49 32.13
C GLU A 20 10.40 -5.87 32.39
N VAL A 21 10.66 -6.19 33.66
CA VAL A 21 11.28 -7.46 34.08
C VAL A 21 10.22 -8.37 34.69
N LYS A 22 9.97 -9.51 34.05
CA LYS A 22 9.00 -10.56 34.48
C LYS A 22 9.71 -11.86 34.87
N GLU A 23 9.00 -12.75 35.58
CA GLU A 23 9.51 -14.07 35.94
C GLU A 23 9.75 -14.82 34.64
N TYR A 24 10.92 -15.43 34.50
CA TYR A 24 11.19 -16.25 33.34
C TYR A 24 10.79 -17.70 33.64
N VAL A 25 9.63 -18.10 33.15
CA VAL A 25 9.27 -19.50 33.01
C VAL A 25 9.62 -19.89 31.58
N LEU A 26 10.58 -20.81 31.39
CA LEU A 26 10.98 -21.28 30.06
C LEU A 26 9.77 -21.99 29.40
N PRO A 27 9.12 -21.38 28.39
CA PRO A 27 8.09 -22.07 27.64
C PRO A 27 8.79 -23.19 26.86
N GLN A 28 8.31 -24.42 26.96
CA GLN A 28 8.91 -25.53 26.22
C GLN A 28 8.83 -25.25 24.71
N PHE A 29 7.71 -24.71 24.26
CA PHE A 29 7.50 -24.21 22.91
C PHE A 29 6.63 -22.95 22.90
N GLN A 30 6.57 -22.29 21.75
CA GLN A 30 5.72 -21.14 21.51
C GLN A 30 4.73 -21.47 20.40
N VAL A 31 3.49 -21.04 20.56
CA VAL A 31 2.47 -21.04 19.51
C VAL A 31 2.36 -19.62 18.95
N THR A 32 2.26 -19.49 17.64
CA THR A 32 2.09 -18.21 16.95
C THR A 32 0.95 -18.35 15.96
N VAL A 33 0.03 -17.40 15.97
CA VAL A 33 -1.07 -17.31 15.02
C VAL A 33 -0.81 -16.09 14.15
N LYS A 34 -0.92 -16.26 12.83
CA LYS A 34 -0.77 -15.19 11.84
C LYS A 34 -2.06 -15.09 11.03
N PRO A 35 -2.91 -14.07 11.28
CA PRO A 35 -4.06 -13.79 10.45
C PRO A 35 -3.61 -13.30 9.06
N PRO A 36 -4.52 -13.20 8.07
CA PRO A 36 -4.22 -12.51 6.82
C PRO A 36 -3.96 -11.01 7.07
N GLY A 37 -3.26 -10.35 6.13
CA GLY A 37 -2.92 -8.93 6.24
C GLY A 37 -4.14 -8.00 6.27
N PHE A 38 -5.25 -8.42 5.67
CA PHE A 38 -6.55 -7.77 5.75
C PHE A 38 -7.66 -8.80 5.57
N ILE A 39 -8.88 -8.44 5.96
CA ILE A 39 -10.07 -9.27 5.73
C ILE A 39 -11.11 -8.38 5.07
N SER A 40 -11.76 -8.89 4.02
CA SER A 40 -12.86 -8.20 3.36
C SER A 40 -14.04 -9.13 3.18
N LYS A 41 -15.25 -8.56 3.18
CA LYS A 41 -16.49 -9.27 2.91
C LYS A 41 -16.50 -9.98 1.54
N ASP A 42 -15.71 -9.49 0.60
CA ASP A 42 -15.66 -9.98 -0.77
C ASP A 42 -14.68 -11.16 -0.94
N MET A 43 -13.92 -11.51 0.11
CA MET A 43 -13.06 -12.69 0.08
C MET A 43 -13.90 -13.95 0.15
N ASP A 44 -13.52 -14.98 -0.60
CA ASP A 44 -14.14 -16.30 -0.48
C ASP A 44 -13.60 -17.07 0.74
N GLU A 45 -12.30 -16.93 1.03
CA GLU A 45 -11.60 -17.66 2.09
C GLU A 45 -10.62 -16.76 2.86
N ILE A 46 -10.53 -16.99 4.17
CA ILE A 46 -9.54 -16.44 5.09
C ILE A 46 -8.47 -17.49 5.34
N ASN A 47 -7.21 -17.16 5.08
CA ASN A 47 -6.07 -18.02 5.36
C ASN A 47 -5.39 -17.58 6.65
N THR A 48 -5.38 -18.45 7.65
CA THR A 48 -4.69 -18.22 8.94
C THR A 48 -3.57 -19.24 9.11
N GLU A 49 -2.35 -18.78 9.33
CA GLU A 49 -1.22 -19.67 9.62
C GLU A 49 -1.06 -19.81 11.14
N VAL A 50 -0.98 -21.05 11.61
CA VAL A 50 -0.66 -21.35 13.01
C VAL A 50 0.62 -22.16 13.03
N CYS A 51 1.59 -21.70 13.82
CA CYS A 51 2.88 -22.34 13.99
C CYS A 51 3.14 -22.66 15.45
N ALA A 52 3.80 -23.79 15.71
CA ALA A 52 4.32 -24.18 17.00
C ALA A 52 5.79 -24.58 16.87
N LYS A 53 6.65 -23.93 17.66
CA LYS A 53 8.10 -24.09 17.57
C LYS A 53 8.70 -24.13 18.98
N TYR A 54 9.62 -25.05 19.22
CA TYR A 54 10.37 -25.07 20.48
C TYR A 54 11.25 -23.82 20.60
N SER A 55 11.60 -23.46 21.83
CA SER A 55 12.51 -22.34 22.12
C SER A 55 13.88 -22.47 21.42
N TYR A 56 14.35 -23.70 21.19
CA TYR A 56 15.58 -24.02 20.45
C TYR A 56 15.38 -24.17 18.92
N GLY A 57 14.17 -23.87 18.43
CA GLY A 57 13.90 -23.65 17.02
C GLY A 57 13.48 -24.86 16.19
N LYS A 58 13.24 -26.04 16.77
CA LYS A 58 12.64 -27.16 16.02
C LYS A 58 11.11 -27.06 15.96
N SER A 59 10.52 -27.66 14.94
CA SER A 59 9.07 -27.82 14.79
C SER A 59 8.48 -28.66 15.91
N VAL A 60 7.28 -28.28 16.36
CA VAL A 60 6.48 -29.07 17.30
C VAL A 60 5.55 -29.98 16.52
N VAL A 61 5.61 -31.28 16.81
CA VAL A 61 4.65 -32.27 16.30
C VAL A 61 3.54 -32.44 17.33
N GLY A 62 2.30 -32.34 16.89
CA GLY A 62 1.16 -32.43 17.78
C GLY A 62 -0.19 -32.23 17.12
N VAL A 63 -1.19 -31.94 17.94
CA VAL A 63 -2.56 -31.66 17.51
C VAL A 63 -2.88 -30.19 17.78
N MET A 64 -3.23 -29.47 16.73
CA MET A 64 -3.72 -28.11 16.79
C MET A 64 -5.24 -28.07 16.81
N THR A 65 -5.79 -27.26 17.69
CA THR A 65 -7.19 -26.81 17.71
C THR A 65 -7.20 -25.32 17.43
N ALA A 66 -7.63 -24.91 16.24
CA ALA A 66 -7.76 -23.51 15.85
C ALA A 66 -9.23 -23.10 15.77
N GLN A 67 -9.52 -21.87 16.16
CA GLN A 67 -10.86 -21.30 16.22
C GLN A 67 -10.86 -19.89 15.62
N VAL A 68 -11.74 -19.67 14.65
CA VAL A 68 -11.95 -18.39 13.98
C VAL A 68 -13.37 -17.92 14.29
N CYS A 69 -13.50 -16.75 14.92
CA CYS A 69 -14.78 -16.27 15.42
C CYS A 69 -15.14 -14.90 14.86
N ARG A 70 -16.40 -14.74 14.45
CA ARG A 70 -17.03 -13.45 14.19
C ARG A 70 -17.43 -12.80 15.52
N ASN A 71 -17.03 -11.55 15.72
CA ASN A 71 -17.44 -10.74 16.85
C ASN A 71 -18.58 -9.81 16.44
N LYS A 72 -19.61 -9.69 17.28
CA LYS A 72 -20.86 -8.99 16.94
C LYS A 72 -20.84 -7.49 17.22
N ASP A 73 -20.14 -7.05 18.27
CA ASP A 73 -20.25 -5.70 18.82
C ASP A 73 -18.91 -5.13 19.30
N TYR A 74 -18.91 -3.84 19.68
CA TYR A 74 -17.79 -3.13 20.30
C TYR A 74 -17.20 -3.85 21.54
N PHE A 75 -18.00 -4.69 22.21
CA PHE A 75 -17.56 -5.49 23.34
C PHE A 75 -16.84 -6.80 22.94
N ASN A 76 -16.58 -7.02 21.65
CA ASN A 76 -15.91 -8.21 21.11
C ASN A 76 -16.56 -9.54 21.55
N GLN A 77 -17.89 -9.54 21.75
CA GLN A 77 -18.61 -10.77 22.06
C GLN A 77 -18.61 -11.68 20.82
N GLN A 78 -18.06 -12.88 21.01
CA GLN A 78 -18.03 -13.93 19.98
C GLN A 78 -19.44 -14.45 19.75
N ASP A 79 -19.83 -14.51 18.48
CA ASP A 79 -21.17 -14.94 18.08
C ASP A 79 -21.13 -16.27 17.34
N TYR A 80 -20.31 -16.34 16.29
CA TYR A 80 -20.18 -17.52 15.45
C TYR A 80 -18.72 -17.90 15.32
N CYS A 81 -18.41 -19.15 15.66
CA CYS A 81 -17.04 -19.66 15.68
C CYS A 81 -16.94 -20.95 14.87
N LEU A 82 -15.92 -21.01 14.02
CA LEU A 82 -15.53 -22.23 13.32
C LEU A 82 -14.29 -22.78 13.99
N GLN A 83 -14.38 -24.03 14.43
CA GLN A 83 -13.27 -24.75 15.05
C GLN A 83 -12.77 -25.84 14.10
N VAL A 84 -11.45 -25.93 13.97
CA VAL A 84 -10.77 -26.96 13.19
C VAL A 84 -9.70 -27.62 14.04
N VAL A 85 -9.70 -28.95 14.04
CA VAL A 85 -8.69 -29.77 14.70
C VAL A 85 -7.85 -30.46 13.62
N LYS A 86 -6.53 -30.33 13.69
CA LYS A 86 -5.61 -30.89 12.69
C LYS A 86 -4.29 -31.29 13.33
N LYS A 87 -3.67 -32.36 12.85
CA LYS A 87 -2.28 -32.67 13.16
C LYS A 87 -1.35 -31.65 12.50
N ILE A 88 -0.32 -31.22 13.21
CA ILE A 88 0.68 -30.27 12.72
C ILE A 88 2.09 -30.81 12.95
N ASP A 89 3.00 -30.42 12.07
CA ASP A 89 4.44 -30.56 12.24
C ASP A 89 5.05 -29.18 11.97
N GLY A 90 5.21 -28.39 13.04
CA GLY A 90 5.66 -27.01 12.95
C GLY A 90 4.53 -26.06 12.62
N CYS A 91 4.09 -25.97 11.36
CA CYS A 91 3.08 -25.00 10.93
C CYS A 91 1.95 -25.64 10.13
N ALA A 92 0.76 -25.05 10.22
CA ALA A 92 -0.37 -25.39 9.36
C ALA A 92 -1.17 -24.14 8.98
N THR A 93 -1.60 -24.09 7.72
CA THR A 93 -2.54 -23.08 7.24
C THR A 93 -3.96 -23.61 7.35
N LEU A 94 -4.80 -22.85 8.03
CA LEU A 94 -6.25 -23.01 8.08
C LEU A 94 -6.88 -22.15 6.99
N LYS A 95 -7.74 -22.77 6.17
CA LYS A 95 -8.61 -22.06 5.24
C LYS A 95 -10.02 -22.02 5.81
N THR A 96 -10.56 -20.83 5.99
CA THR A 96 -11.89 -20.63 6.55
C THR A 96 -12.76 -19.90 5.55
N SER A 97 -13.88 -20.51 5.15
CA SER A 97 -14.84 -19.88 4.23
C SER A 97 -15.44 -18.63 4.86
N MET A 98 -15.36 -17.50 4.14
CA MET A 98 -15.94 -16.23 4.57
C MET A 98 -17.46 -16.32 4.70
N LYS A 99 -18.11 -17.05 3.78
CA LYS A 99 -19.55 -17.29 3.76
C LYS A 99 -20.04 -18.08 4.97
N SER A 100 -19.18 -18.94 5.52
CA SER A 100 -19.50 -19.68 6.73
C SER A 100 -19.41 -18.81 7.98
N LEU A 101 -18.49 -17.83 8.00
CA LEU A 101 -18.34 -16.90 9.13
C LEU A 101 -19.36 -15.75 9.11
N ILE A 102 -19.71 -15.26 7.93
CA ILE A 102 -20.67 -14.18 7.74
C ILE A 102 -21.91 -14.74 7.05
N ASN A 103 -23.01 -14.83 7.79
CA ASN A 103 -24.31 -15.08 7.17
C ASN A 103 -24.69 -13.86 6.30
N ILE A 104 -24.70 -14.06 4.98
CA ILE A 104 -24.95 -13.01 3.98
C ILE A 104 -26.38 -12.43 4.09
N ASP A 105 -27.31 -13.19 4.67
CA ASP A 105 -28.74 -12.83 4.74
C ASP A 105 -29.10 -11.92 5.92
N GLU A 106 -28.22 -11.76 6.92
CA GLU A 106 -28.48 -10.85 8.03
C GLU A 106 -28.25 -9.40 7.58
N LYS A 107 -29.35 -8.67 7.29
CA LYS A 107 -29.41 -7.23 7.02
C LYS A 107 -28.83 -6.32 8.15
N THR A 108 -28.11 -6.88 9.11
CA THR A 108 -27.58 -6.19 10.28
C THR A 108 -26.28 -5.47 9.94
N ARG A 109 -26.39 -4.15 9.81
CA ARG A 109 -25.37 -3.11 10.06
C ARG A 109 -23.93 -3.64 10.24
N TRP A 110 -23.30 -4.01 9.13
CA TRP A 110 -21.88 -4.43 9.02
C TRP A 110 -20.87 -3.30 9.25
N TYR A 111 -21.19 -2.35 10.13
CA TYR A 111 -20.34 -1.18 10.29
C TYR A 111 -19.10 -1.51 11.14
N TYR A 112 -19.14 -2.56 11.99
CA TYR A 112 -18.05 -2.91 12.91
C TYR A 112 -17.94 -4.40 13.24
N GLN A 113 -17.78 -5.27 12.24
CA GLN A 113 -17.46 -6.69 12.51
C GLN A 113 -15.95 -6.90 12.56
N THR A 114 -15.49 -7.55 13.62
CA THR A 114 -14.11 -7.99 13.75
C THR A 114 -14.05 -9.52 13.82
N ILE A 115 -12.93 -10.09 13.41
CA ILE A 115 -12.67 -11.52 13.47
C ILE A 115 -11.55 -11.78 14.47
N SER A 116 -11.78 -12.69 15.41
CA SER A 116 -10.77 -13.16 16.36
C SER A 116 -10.22 -14.53 15.94
N PHE A 117 -8.93 -14.72 16.20
CA PHE A 117 -8.20 -15.94 15.87
C PHE A 117 -7.56 -16.49 17.13
N ASN A 118 -8.00 -17.69 17.53
CA ASN A 118 -7.50 -18.39 18.70
C ASN A 118 -6.95 -19.75 18.25
N ALA A 119 -5.82 -20.16 18.80
CA ALA A 119 -5.29 -21.49 18.56
C ALA A 119 -4.71 -22.10 19.83
N GLN A 120 -4.81 -23.41 19.93
CA GLN A 120 -4.19 -24.23 20.95
C GLN A 120 -3.44 -25.36 20.26
N VAL A 121 -2.23 -25.66 20.71
CA VAL A 121 -1.44 -26.79 20.22
C VAL A 121 -1.08 -27.68 21.40
N LYS A 122 -1.46 -28.95 21.29
CA LYS A 122 -1.06 -30.02 22.20
C LYS A 122 0.08 -30.81 21.59
N GLU A 123 1.23 -30.81 22.25
CA GLU A 123 2.42 -31.55 21.85
C GLU A 123 2.25 -33.06 22.10
N ASP A 124 2.74 -33.90 21.17
CA ASP A 124 2.62 -35.35 21.28
C ASP A 124 3.52 -35.99 22.35
N ALA A 125 4.75 -35.47 22.55
CA ALA A 125 5.74 -36.12 23.42
C ALA A 125 5.47 -35.91 24.92
N THR A 126 5.11 -34.69 25.31
CA THR A 126 4.87 -34.32 26.71
C THR A 126 3.38 -34.24 27.06
N GLY A 127 2.51 -34.13 26.05
CA GLY A 127 1.08 -33.86 26.23
C GLY A 127 0.76 -32.43 26.65
N ILE A 128 1.75 -31.54 26.72
CA ILE A 128 1.57 -30.13 27.11
C ILE A 128 0.80 -29.39 26.02
N SER A 129 -0.08 -28.49 26.46
CA SER A 129 -0.93 -27.69 25.58
C SER A 129 -0.69 -26.21 25.84
N LEU A 130 -0.39 -25.46 24.79
CA LEU A 130 -0.22 -24.01 24.84
C LEU A 130 -1.18 -23.31 23.90
N ASN A 131 -1.67 -22.13 24.30
CA ASN A 131 -2.60 -21.32 23.55
C ASN A 131 -1.94 -20.03 23.04
N SER A 132 -2.47 -19.52 21.94
CA SER A 132 -2.14 -18.21 21.39
C SER A 132 -3.40 -17.62 20.78
N SER A 133 -3.60 -16.33 21.00
CA SER A 133 -4.67 -15.55 20.38
C SER A 133 -4.08 -14.29 19.77
N VAL A 134 -4.68 -13.80 18.70
CA VAL A 134 -4.32 -12.53 18.08
C VAL A 134 -5.45 -11.53 18.31
N GLU A 135 -5.07 -10.26 18.41
CA GLU A 135 -6.01 -9.15 18.48
C GLU A 135 -6.99 -9.19 17.29
N THR A 136 -8.19 -8.65 17.52
CA THR A 136 -9.29 -8.72 16.57
C THR A 136 -8.97 -7.97 15.27
N VAL A 137 -9.19 -8.61 14.12
CA VAL A 137 -8.97 -8.01 12.79
C VAL A 137 -10.29 -7.46 12.26
N SER A 138 -10.32 -6.17 11.90
CA SER A 138 -11.50 -5.54 11.31
C SER A 138 -11.82 -6.09 9.93
N VAL A 139 -13.11 -6.30 9.65
CA VAL A 139 -13.58 -6.67 8.31
C VAL A 139 -13.80 -5.39 7.51
N GLU A 140 -13.06 -5.25 6.43
CA GLU A 140 -13.04 -4.05 5.61
C GLU A 140 -14.07 -4.13 4.48
N ASN A 141 -14.98 -3.16 4.47
CA ASN A 141 -16.00 -3.04 3.43
C ASN A 141 -15.41 -2.62 2.09
N ASN A 142 -14.37 -1.78 2.14
CA ASN A 142 -13.72 -1.16 0.99
C ASN A 142 -12.22 -1.48 1.04
N PRO A 143 -11.80 -2.68 0.57
CA PRO A 143 -10.43 -3.16 0.78
C PRO A 143 -9.38 -2.51 -0.12
N ILE A 144 -9.77 -1.68 -1.09
CA ILE A 144 -8.86 -1.08 -2.07
C ILE A 144 -8.53 0.35 -1.67
N LYS A 145 -7.24 0.64 -1.67
CA LYS A 145 -6.65 1.96 -1.44
C LYS A 145 -6.09 2.50 -2.75
N LEU A 146 -6.51 3.70 -3.12
CA LEU A 146 -5.95 4.47 -4.22
C LEU A 146 -5.06 5.60 -3.67
N LEU A 147 -3.96 5.89 -4.34
CA LEU A 147 -3.07 7.00 -3.96
C LEU A 147 -2.36 7.59 -5.18
N PHE A 148 -2.37 8.91 -5.32
CA PHE A 148 -1.54 9.59 -6.30
C PHE A 148 -0.14 9.86 -5.72
N GLU A 149 0.88 9.31 -6.37
CA GLU A 149 2.29 9.59 -6.11
C GLU A 149 2.87 10.54 -7.17
N GLY A 150 3.88 11.31 -6.77
CA GLY A 150 4.61 12.21 -7.65
C GLY A 150 4.77 13.60 -7.04
N SER A 151 5.26 14.54 -7.85
CA SER A 151 5.45 15.92 -7.41
C SER A 151 4.13 16.61 -7.07
N ASP A 152 4.18 17.57 -6.15
CA ASP A 152 3.06 18.47 -5.83
C ASP A 152 3.09 19.75 -6.67
N VAL A 153 4.06 19.86 -7.57
CA VAL A 153 4.22 20.98 -8.49
C VAL A 153 4.37 20.52 -9.94
N PHE A 154 3.78 21.27 -10.87
CA PHE A 154 3.95 21.07 -12.31
C PHE A 154 4.44 22.35 -13.00
N LYS A 155 4.96 22.22 -14.22
CA LYS A 155 5.37 23.37 -15.04
C LYS A 155 4.34 23.56 -16.14
N PRO A 156 3.61 24.68 -16.18
CA PRO A 156 2.63 24.95 -17.24
C PRO A 156 3.25 24.84 -18.64
N GLY A 157 2.51 24.27 -19.59
CA GLY A 157 2.99 24.02 -20.96
C GLY A 157 3.87 22.78 -21.13
N PHE A 158 4.17 22.04 -20.06
CA PHE A 158 4.94 20.79 -20.12
C PHE A 158 4.05 19.58 -19.83
N PRO A 159 4.32 18.43 -20.47
CA PRO A 159 3.63 17.19 -20.16
C PRO A 159 3.96 16.74 -18.72
N LEU A 160 2.95 16.24 -18.02
CA LEU A 160 3.09 15.71 -16.66
C LEU A 160 2.72 14.24 -16.65
N THR A 161 3.60 13.39 -16.11
CA THR A 161 3.24 12.00 -15.80
C THR A 161 2.91 11.89 -14.32
N VAL A 162 1.70 11.40 -14.03
CA VAL A 162 1.20 11.15 -12.68
C VAL A 162 1.19 9.64 -12.45
N LYS A 163 1.60 9.19 -11.27
CA LYS A 163 1.55 7.78 -10.89
C LYS A 163 0.39 7.55 -9.94
N LEU A 164 -0.56 6.69 -10.33
CA LEU A 164 -1.61 6.19 -9.47
C LEU A 164 -1.18 4.83 -8.91
N LEU A 165 -1.16 4.69 -7.59
CA LEU A 165 -1.04 3.42 -6.91
C LEU A 165 -2.42 2.86 -6.58
N ALA A 166 -2.57 1.55 -6.72
CA ALA A 166 -3.71 0.80 -6.27
C ALA A 166 -3.23 -0.42 -5.46
N SER A 167 -3.61 -0.47 -4.19
CA SER A 167 -3.24 -1.56 -3.29
C SER A 167 -4.43 -2.01 -2.47
N TYR A 168 -4.30 -3.16 -1.82
CA TYR A 168 -5.16 -3.48 -0.69
C TYR A 168 -4.75 -2.65 0.55
N ILE A 169 -5.53 -2.75 1.62
CA ILE A 169 -5.29 -2.01 2.89
C ILE A 169 -3.95 -2.41 3.53
N ASP A 170 -3.50 -3.64 3.35
CA ASP A 170 -2.18 -4.13 3.78
C ASP A 170 -1.03 -3.67 2.86
N ASN A 171 -1.32 -2.81 1.89
CA ASN A 171 -0.42 -2.30 0.85
C ASN A 171 0.08 -3.35 -0.15
N THR A 172 -0.52 -4.55 -0.18
CA THR A 172 -0.24 -5.49 -1.27
C THR A 172 -0.82 -4.97 -2.59
N PRO A 173 -0.11 -5.09 -3.73
CA PRO A 173 -0.57 -4.55 -5.00
C PRO A 173 -1.80 -5.31 -5.53
N VAL A 174 -2.76 -4.58 -6.09
CA VAL A 174 -3.91 -5.22 -6.76
C VAL A 174 -3.47 -5.86 -8.08
N GLY A 175 -4.12 -6.98 -8.44
CA GLY A 175 -3.83 -7.72 -9.68
C GLY A 175 -4.19 -6.93 -10.95
N SER A 176 -5.49 -6.75 -11.20
CA SER A 176 -6.02 -5.87 -12.24
C SER A 176 -7.36 -5.27 -11.82
N ILE A 177 -7.52 -3.96 -11.94
CA ILE A 177 -8.79 -3.25 -11.68
C ILE A 177 -9.01 -2.13 -12.70
N LEU A 178 -10.27 -1.76 -12.94
CA LEU A 178 -10.64 -0.60 -13.76
C LEU A 178 -10.93 0.59 -12.85
N VAL A 179 -10.26 1.72 -13.08
CA VAL A 179 -10.40 2.96 -12.29
C VAL A 179 -10.80 4.11 -13.20
N ASN A 180 -11.79 4.88 -12.78
CA ASN A 180 -12.16 6.13 -13.44
C ASN A 180 -11.18 7.21 -13.01
N ILE A 181 -10.50 7.84 -13.96
CA ILE A 181 -9.53 8.91 -13.68
C ILE A 181 -9.98 10.15 -14.45
N SER A 182 -10.14 11.25 -13.71
CA SER A 182 -10.33 12.57 -14.28
C SER A 182 -9.23 13.53 -13.83
N ALA A 183 -8.84 14.40 -14.74
CA ALA A 183 -7.88 15.46 -14.52
C ALA A 183 -8.39 16.73 -15.19
N GLY A 184 -8.41 17.83 -14.43
CA GLY A 184 -8.80 19.14 -14.94
C GLY A 184 -7.91 20.23 -14.39
N THR A 185 -7.74 21.31 -15.16
CA THR A 185 -7.02 22.50 -14.69
C THR A 185 -7.97 23.50 -14.06
N THR A 186 -7.45 24.28 -13.12
CA THR A 186 -8.11 25.50 -12.65
C THR A 186 -7.21 26.72 -12.87
N GLY A 187 -7.82 27.90 -12.98
CA GLY A 187 -7.18 29.17 -13.29
C GLY A 187 -8.06 30.05 -14.18
N TYR A 188 -7.43 30.90 -15.00
CA TYR A 188 -8.15 31.81 -15.93
C TYR A 188 -8.97 31.09 -17.01
N SER A 189 -8.56 29.86 -17.37
CA SER A 189 -9.31 28.99 -18.28
C SER A 189 -9.24 27.56 -17.76
N SER A 190 -10.37 27.07 -17.24
CA SER A 190 -10.51 25.66 -16.85
C SER A 190 -10.58 24.78 -18.09
N SER A 191 -9.78 23.71 -18.12
CA SER A 191 -9.78 22.72 -19.19
C SER A 191 -9.79 21.31 -18.63
N ASP A 192 -10.62 20.44 -19.20
CA ASP A 192 -10.55 19.00 -18.93
C ASP A 192 -9.34 18.44 -19.68
N LEU A 193 -8.38 17.87 -18.94
CA LEU A 193 -7.18 17.26 -19.50
C LEU A 193 -7.37 15.77 -19.79
N LEU A 194 -8.17 15.11 -18.94
CA LEU A 194 -8.39 13.68 -19.01
C LEU A 194 -9.71 13.34 -18.34
N ASN A 195 -10.47 12.45 -18.97
CA ASN A 195 -11.57 11.76 -18.31
C ASN A 195 -11.75 10.41 -18.99
N GLY A 196 -11.58 9.32 -18.24
CA GLY A 196 -11.69 7.99 -18.80
C GLY A 196 -11.52 6.87 -17.79
N VAL A 197 -11.73 5.64 -18.27
CA VAL A 197 -11.55 4.41 -17.49
C VAL A 197 -10.22 3.77 -17.86
N PHE A 198 -9.39 3.48 -16.86
CA PHE A 198 -8.07 2.92 -17.06
C PHE A 198 -7.89 1.62 -16.30
N GLU A 199 -7.18 0.67 -16.92
CA GLU A 199 -6.82 -0.59 -16.28
C GLU A 199 -5.51 -0.45 -15.51
N VAL A 200 -5.56 -0.65 -14.19
CA VAL A 200 -4.40 -0.64 -13.30
C VAL A 200 -3.93 -2.07 -13.11
N LYS A 201 -2.75 -2.43 -13.65
CA LYS A 201 -2.15 -3.77 -13.55
C LYS A 201 -0.94 -3.77 -12.62
N GLY A 202 -0.84 -4.77 -11.76
CA GLY A 202 0.33 -4.94 -10.88
C GLY A 202 0.50 -3.82 -9.86
N GLY A 203 -0.62 -3.20 -9.44
CA GLY A 203 -0.67 -2.23 -8.35
C GLY A 203 -0.33 -0.78 -8.68
N PHE A 204 -0.01 -0.43 -9.92
CA PHE A 204 0.16 0.97 -10.30
C PHE A 204 -0.12 1.24 -11.78
N LEU A 205 -0.37 2.52 -12.10
CA LEU A 205 -0.56 3.03 -13.44
C LEU A 205 0.12 4.40 -13.58
N ASN A 206 0.89 4.58 -14.64
CA ASN A 206 1.43 5.89 -15.02
C ASN A 206 0.49 6.53 -16.05
N VAL A 207 -0.01 7.73 -15.74
CA VAL A 207 -0.95 8.49 -16.57
C VAL A 207 -0.22 9.72 -17.11
N LEU A 208 -0.15 9.86 -18.43
CA LEU A 208 0.45 11.01 -19.10
C LEU A 208 -0.62 12.08 -19.37
N LEU A 209 -0.36 13.31 -18.96
CA LEU A 209 -1.13 14.50 -19.29
C LEU A 209 -0.31 15.35 -20.28
N PRO A 210 -0.54 15.24 -21.60
CA PRO A 210 0.34 15.85 -22.61
C PRO A 210 0.12 17.36 -22.78
N ASP A 211 -1.13 17.81 -22.77
CA ASP A 211 -1.52 19.13 -23.26
C ASP A 211 -1.96 20.06 -22.12
N ILE A 212 -1.05 20.36 -21.19
CA ILE A 212 -1.34 21.25 -20.06
C ILE A 212 -1.24 22.72 -20.50
N PRO A 213 -2.33 23.52 -20.37
CA PRO A 213 -2.31 24.95 -20.71
C PRO A 213 -1.19 25.73 -20.01
N PHE A 214 -0.59 26.69 -20.71
CA PHE A 214 0.50 27.53 -20.19
C PHE A 214 0.06 28.47 -19.07
N ASN A 215 -1.23 28.74 -18.95
CA ASN A 215 -1.86 29.61 -17.95
C ASN A 215 -2.58 28.82 -16.85
N ALA A 216 -2.44 27.49 -16.81
CA ALA A 216 -2.99 26.65 -15.76
C ALA A 216 -2.34 27.00 -14.41
N GLN A 217 -3.16 27.17 -13.37
CA GLN A 217 -2.70 27.48 -12.00
C GLN A 217 -2.60 26.24 -11.13
N SER A 218 -3.54 25.30 -11.28
CA SER A 218 -3.47 24.01 -10.62
C SER A 218 -4.07 22.91 -11.50
N ILE A 219 -3.69 21.66 -11.22
CA ILE A 219 -4.29 20.45 -11.80
C ILE A 219 -4.96 19.69 -10.67
N ASN A 220 -6.26 19.44 -10.79
CA ASN A 220 -7.02 18.59 -9.88
C ASN A 220 -7.17 17.20 -10.50
N LEU A 221 -6.69 16.21 -9.78
CA LEU A 221 -6.79 14.79 -10.12
C LEU A 221 -7.82 14.13 -9.23
N LEU A 222 -8.66 13.29 -9.82
CA LEU A 222 -9.58 12.43 -9.10
C LEU A 222 -9.52 11.03 -9.72
N ALA A 223 -9.26 10.03 -8.89
CA ALA A 223 -9.40 8.63 -9.23
C ALA A 223 -10.53 8.03 -8.40
N THR A 224 -11.47 7.33 -9.03
CA THR A 224 -12.54 6.61 -8.35
C THR A 224 -12.56 5.15 -8.80
N TYR A 225 -12.63 4.28 -7.81
CA TYR A 225 -12.89 2.87 -8.02
C TYR A 225 -14.31 2.57 -7.56
N GLU A 226 -15.14 2.17 -8.50
CA GLU A 226 -16.55 1.85 -8.31
C GLU A 226 -16.77 0.39 -8.66
N ARG A 227 -17.61 -0.29 -7.88
CA ARG A 227 -18.02 -1.66 -8.18
C ARG A 227 -19.53 -1.73 -8.41
N PRO A 228 -19.98 -2.54 -9.38
CA PRO A 228 -21.39 -2.77 -9.57
C PRO A 228 -21.92 -3.57 -8.38
N LYS A 229 -22.98 -3.06 -7.77
CA LYS A 229 -23.76 -3.69 -6.72
C LYS A 229 -25.14 -4.00 -7.28
N ILE A 230 -25.43 -5.28 -7.40
CA ILE A 230 -26.74 -5.75 -7.85
C ILE A 230 -27.70 -5.63 -6.67
N VAL A 231 -28.72 -4.78 -6.79
CA VAL A 231 -29.73 -4.53 -5.75
C VAL A 231 -31.00 -5.32 -6.02
N SER A 232 -31.34 -5.50 -7.30
CA SER A 232 -32.46 -6.34 -7.75
C SER A 232 -32.13 -6.93 -9.12
N SER A 233 -32.96 -7.84 -9.65
CA SER A 233 -32.73 -8.49 -10.94
C SER A 233 -32.53 -7.51 -12.12
N ASN A 234 -33.01 -6.27 -11.99
CA ASN A 234 -32.97 -5.25 -13.05
C ASN A 234 -32.26 -3.94 -12.63
N GLU A 235 -31.71 -3.84 -11.41
CA GLU A 235 -31.10 -2.61 -10.91
C GLU A 235 -29.68 -2.86 -10.40
N THR A 236 -28.70 -2.23 -11.06
CA THR A 236 -27.30 -2.21 -10.66
C THR A 236 -26.93 -0.79 -10.25
N ILE A 237 -26.54 -0.63 -8.98
CA ILE A 237 -26.02 0.63 -8.45
C ILE A 237 -24.50 0.53 -8.39
N TRP A 238 -23.79 1.61 -8.70
CA TRP A 238 -22.34 1.66 -8.56
C TRP A 238 -21.99 2.16 -7.16
N ASP A 239 -21.41 1.30 -6.33
CA ASP A 239 -20.97 1.66 -4.99
C ASP A 239 -19.54 2.22 -5.08
N ARG A 240 -19.33 3.47 -4.63
CA ARG A 240 -18.00 4.07 -4.60
C ARG A 240 -17.19 3.40 -3.49
N GLN A 241 -16.26 2.55 -3.90
CA GLN A 241 -15.46 1.74 -2.99
C GLN A 241 -14.23 2.51 -2.52
N SER A 242 -13.58 3.24 -3.43
CA SER A 242 -12.36 3.99 -3.09
C SER A 242 -12.24 5.22 -3.96
N SER A 243 -11.61 6.27 -3.43
CA SER A 243 -11.25 7.44 -4.20
C SER A 243 -9.95 8.05 -3.71
N ALA A 244 -9.16 8.56 -4.64
CA ALA A 244 -8.01 9.40 -4.35
C ALA A 244 -8.19 10.72 -5.08
N SER A 245 -7.82 11.82 -4.44
CA SER A 245 -7.68 13.11 -5.09
C SER A 245 -6.31 13.69 -4.82
N LYS A 246 -5.81 14.48 -5.76
CA LYS A 246 -4.57 15.24 -5.59
C LYS A 246 -4.66 16.52 -6.37
N THR A 247 -4.32 17.62 -5.72
CA THR A 247 -4.13 18.91 -6.38
C THR A 247 -2.63 19.13 -6.54
N ILE A 248 -2.22 19.51 -7.75
CA ILE A 248 -0.83 19.80 -8.11
C ILE A 248 -0.77 21.26 -8.53
N GLU A 249 0.08 22.05 -7.89
CA GLU A 249 0.14 23.50 -8.09
C GLU A 249 1.13 23.87 -9.20
N ALA A 250 0.86 24.97 -9.91
CA ALA A 250 1.79 25.47 -10.91
C ALA A 250 3.06 25.99 -10.24
N TRP A 251 4.21 25.65 -10.81
CA TRP A 251 5.48 26.23 -10.42
C TRP A 251 5.44 27.74 -10.69
N TYR A 252 5.71 28.56 -9.68
CA TYR A 252 5.71 30.00 -9.85
C TYR A 252 6.92 30.48 -10.65
N SER A 253 6.68 31.27 -11.70
CA SER A 253 7.71 31.98 -12.45
C SER A 253 7.20 33.37 -12.83
N PRO A 254 7.82 34.47 -12.35
CA PRO A 254 7.45 35.83 -12.74
C PRO A 254 7.52 36.09 -14.25
N SER A 255 8.45 35.43 -14.95
CA SER A 255 8.66 35.57 -16.40
C SER A 255 7.96 34.50 -17.24
N HIS A 256 7.12 33.66 -16.63
CA HIS A 256 6.51 32.48 -17.27
C HIS A 256 7.50 31.59 -18.06
N SER A 257 8.74 31.50 -17.57
CA SER A 257 9.81 30.69 -18.16
C SER A 257 10.17 29.54 -17.22
N TYR A 258 10.10 28.31 -17.73
CA TYR A 258 10.31 27.11 -16.91
C TYR A 258 11.47 26.27 -17.41
N LEU A 259 12.17 25.64 -16.46
CA LEU A 259 13.26 24.70 -16.69
C LEU A 259 12.79 23.29 -16.36
N PHE A 260 12.63 22.38 -17.32
CA PHE A 260 12.32 20.97 -17.03
C PHE A 260 13.60 20.12 -17.13
N ILE A 261 13.85 19.29 -16.11
CA ILE A 261 14.97 18.35 -16.09
C ILE A 261 14.38 16.96 -15.90
N GLU A 262 14.49 16.10 -16.91
CA GLU A 262 14.02 14.73 -16.81
C GLU A 262 14.99 13.92 -15.94
N LYS A 263 14.45 13.21 -14.94
CA LYS A 263 15.26 12.29 -14.14
C LYS A 263 15.55 11.02 -14.94
N PRO A 264 16.76 10.46 -14.85
CA PRO A 264 17.07 9.20 -15.51
C PRO A 264 16.15 8.08 -15.01
N LYS A 265 15.65 7.26 -15.93
CA LYS A 265 14.64 6.21 -15.69
C LYS A 265 15.17 5.01 -14.90
N THR A 266 16.48 4.89 -14.74
CA THR A 266 17.15 3.77 -14.06
C THR A 266 17.83 4.22 -12.77
N ALA A 267 17.72 3.38 -11.72
CA ALA A 267 18.42 3.59 -10.46
C ALA A 267 19.93 3.73 -10.73
N VAL A 268 20.46 4.90 -10.40
CA VAL A 268 21.87 5.21 -10.66
C VAL A 268 22.70 4.54 -9.56
N LYS A 269 23.52 3.56 -9.94
CA LYS A 269 24.54 3.00 -9.05
C LYS A 269 25.57 4.09 -8.74
N MET A 270 26.02 4.12 -7.49
CA MET A 270 26.91 5.14 -6.94
C MET A 270 28.34 5.03 -7.51
N GLN A 271 28.51 5.39 -8.79
CA GLN A 271 29.79 5.65 -9.46
C GLN A 271 29.58 6.80 -10.46
N ALA A 272 30.60 7.63 -10.65
CA ALA A 272 30.50 8.95 -11.28
C ALA A 272 30.04 8.90 -12.75
N TYR A 273 29.06 9.74 -13.13
CA TYR A 273 28.65 9.92 -14.54
C TYR A 273 28.22 11.35 -14.88
N ASN A 274 28.21 11.61 -16.20
CA ASN A 274 27.78 12.82 -16.88
C ASN A 274 26.24 12.91 -16.96
N ILE A 275 25.69 14.10 -16.77
CA ILE A 275 24.26 14.39 -16.85
C ILE A 275 24.01 15.16 -18.16
N CYS A 276 23.23 14.61 -19.08
CA CYS A 276 22.69 15.37 -20.21
C CYS A 276 21.37 16.03 -19.79
N LEU A 277 21.29 17.34 -19.94
CA LEU A 277 20.11 18.14 -19.65
C LEU A 277 19.48 18.59 -20.97
N LEU A 278 18.21 18.27 -21.18
CA LEU A 278 17.41 18.83 -22.26
C LEU A 278 16.63 20.03 -21.73
N LEU A 279 16.88 21.22 -22.30
CA LEU A 279 16.21 22.45 -21.95
C LEU A 279 15.12 22.77 -22.97
N TYR A 280 13.93 23.10 -22.47
CA TYR A 280 12.83 23.56 -23.29
C TYR A 280 12.50 25.00 -22.91
N LYS A 281 12.49 25.91 -23.88
CA LYS A 281 11.96 27.26 -23.74
C LYS A 281 10.81 27.40 -24.72
N LEU A 282 9.68 27.98 -24.28
CA LEU A 282 8.57 28.32 -25.16
C LEU A 282 9.11 29.09 -26.37
N GLU A 283 8.86 28.54 -27.56
CA GLU A 283 9.27 28.96 -28.93
C GLU A 283 10.66 28.59 -29.46
N TYR A 284 11.61 28.03 -28.69
CA TYR A 284 12.93 27.64 -29.23
C TYR A 284 13.54 26.41 -28.52
N LEU A 285 14.07 25.46 -29.30
CA LEU A 285 14.92 24.36 -28.83
C LEU A 285 16.34 24.91 -28.62
N TYR A 286 16.82 24.89 -27.38
CA TYR A 286 18.22 25.12 -27.05
C TYR A 286 18.79 23.85 -26.41
N GLU A 287 19.72 23.20 -27.09
CA GLU A 287 20.53 22.13 -26.49
C GLU A 287 21.72 22.79 -25.79
N ILE A 288 21.76 22.77 -24.46
CA ILE A 288 22.91 23.26 -23.70
C ILE A 288 23.59 22.06 -23.04
N VAL A 289 24.75 21.72 -23.58
CA VAL A 289 25.64 20.67 -23.07
C VAL A 289 26.46 21.25 -21.92
N PHE A 290 26.30 20.72 -20.70
CA PHE A 290 27.24 21.00 -19.61
C PHE A 290 28.23 19.84 -19.49
N THR A 291 29.50 20.10 -19.85
CA THR A 291 30.61 19.19 -19.60
C THR A 291 31.16 19.35 -18.18
N LYS A 292 31.42 18.24 -17.50
CA LYS A 292 32.22 18.23 -16.27
C LYS A 292 33.70 18.36 -16.64
N ILE A 293 34.42 19.26 -15.96
CA ILE A 293 35.88 19.27 -15.97
C ILE A 293 36.35 18.10 -15.11
N LYS A 294 37.04 17.13 -15.72
CA LYS A 294 37.86 16.16 -15.02
C LYS A 294 39.22 16.13 -15.74
N ASP A 295 40.27 16.44 -15.00
CA ASP A 295 41.66 16.34 -15.46
C ASP A 295 42.03 17.14 -16.73
N ASN A 296 41.54 18.38 -16.86
CA ASN A 296 42.02 19.38 -17.84
C ASN A 296 41.99 18.96 -19.34
N GLN A 297 41.25 17.91 -19.71
CA GLN A 297 41.00 17.55 -21.12
C GLN A 297 39.50 17.61 -21.43
N MET A 298 39.16 18.34 -22.50
CA MET A 298 37.83 18.41 -23.08
C MET A 298 37.66 17.27 -24.09
N ASP A 299 36.74 16.35 -23.83
CA ASP A 299 36.21 15.43 -24.84
C ASP A 299 34.68 15.60 -24.92
N VAL A 300 34.19 15.94 -26.11
CA VAL A 300 32.77 16.11 -26.41
C VAL A 300 32.25 14.80 -27.04
N TRP A 301 31.32 14.13 -26.37
CA TRP A 301 30.60 12.98 -26.93
C TRP A 301 29.10 13.12 -26.66
N CYS A 302 28.38 13.69 -27.62
CA CYS A 302 26.94 13.51 -27.84
C CYS A 302 26.69 13.62 -29.34
N ASP A 303 26.24 12.53 -29.96
CA ASP A 303 25.94 12.45 -31.39
C ASP A 303 24.58 13.10 -31.65
N SER A 304 24.59 14.26 -32.31
CA SER A 304 23.41 14.90 -32.88
C SER A 304 23.20 14.41 -34.32
N SER A 305 22.68 13.19 -34.47
CA SER A 305 22.26 12.72 -35.80
C SER A 305 20.82 12.20 -35.82
N LYS A 306 19.97 13.09 -36.36
CA LYS A 306 18.67 12.86 -37.04
C LYS A 306 17.48 12.71 -36.07
N THR A 307 16.38 13.46 -36.21
CA THR A 307 15.61 13.71 -37.45
C THR A 307 14.85 15.04 -37.47
N LYS A 308 14.66 15.51 -38.70
CA LYS A 308 14.09 16.78 -39.17
C LYS A 308 12.64 17.05 -38.72
N LYS A 309 12.38 18.35 -38.54
CA LYS A 309 11.06 18.98 -38.73
C LYS A 309 10.49 18.69 -40.12
N THR A 310 9.24 18.26 -40.16
CA THR A 310 8.19 18.74 -41.08
C THR A 310 6.89 18.76 -40.29
#